data_AF-A0A6L5G7C9-F1
#
_entry.id   AF-A0A6L5G7C9-F1
#
_cell.length_a   1.000
_cell.length_b   1.000
_cell.length_c   1.000
_cell.angle_alpha   90.00
_cell.angle_beta   90.00
_cell.angle_gamma   90.00
#
_symmetry.space_group_name_H-M   'P 1'
#
loop_
_entity.id
_entity.type
_entity.pdbx_description
1 polymer ?
#
loop_
_entity_poly.entity_id
_entity_poly.type
_entity_poly.pdbx_seq_one_letter_code
_entity_poly.pdbx_strand_id
1 'polypeptide(L)' 'TSETERRQALPGWLHFYNHHRAHSAIGGQPPITRLNNLPEHHI' A
#
# COMPACT_ATOMS: atom_id res chain seq x y z
N THR A 1 -20.30 -1.74 -10.20
CA THR A 1 -19.28 -2.51 -9.45
C THR A 1 -19.97 -3.36 -8.42
N SER A 2 -19.89 -4.68 -8.56
CA SER A 2 -20.41 -5.63 -7.56
C SER A 2 -19.44 -5.77 -6.38
N GLU A 3 -19.92 -6.33 -5.26
CA GLU A 3 -19.04 -6.69 -4.14
C GLU A 3 -17.98 -7.73 -4.58
N THR A 4 -18.38 -8.70 -5.39
CA THR A 4 -17.50 -9.72 -5.95
C THR A 4 -16.35 -9.08 -6.75
N GLU A 5 -16.65 -8.15 -7.66
CA GLU A 5 -15.62 -7.41 -8.41
C GLU A 5 -14.67 -6.63 -7.48
N ARG A 6 -15.21 -5.98 -6.43
CA ARG A 6 -14.36 -5.27 -5.46
C ARG A 6 -13.42 -6.21 -4.72
N ARG A 7 -13.90 -7.38 -4.31
CA ARG A 7 -13.08 -8.39 -3.60
C ARG A 7 -11.98 -8.95 -4.51
N GLN A 8 -12.28 -9.18 -5.78
CA GLN A 8 -11.29 -9.63 -6.76
C GLN A 8 -10.20 -8.57 -7.02
N ALA A 9 -10.57 -7.28 -7.06
CA ALA A 9 -9.61 -6.19 -7.27
C ALA A 9 -8.78 -5.83 -6.02
N LEU A 10 -9.27 -6.18 -4.83
CA LEU A 10 -8.70 -5.72 -3.55
C LEU A 10 -7.21 -6.07 -3.36
N PRO A 11 -6.75 -7.31 -3.62
CA PRO A 11 -5.33 -7.66 -3.40
C PRO A 11 -4.37 -6.80 -4.23
N GLY A 12 -4.66 -6.61 -5.52
CA GLY A 12 -3.84 -5.79 -6.40
C GLY A 12 -3.88 -4.31 -6.02
N TRP A 13 -5.06 -3.82 -5.63
CA TRP A 13 -5.21 -2.44 -5.17
C TRP A 13 -4.43 -2.16 -3.88
N LEU A 14 -4.43 -3.08 -2.91
CA LEU A 14 -3.66 -2.94 -1.67
C LEU A 14 -2.16 -2.87 -1.95
N HIS A 15 -1.64 -3.70 -2.84
CA HIS A 15 -0.22 -3.65 -3.22
C HIS A 15 0.16 -2.32 -3.88
N PHE A 16 -0.66 -1.85 -4.82
CA PHE A 16 -0.45 -0.53 -5.44
C PHE A 16 -0.49 0.59 -4.40
N TYR A 17 -1.51 0.60 -3.53
CA TYR A 17 -1.68 1.64 -2.53
C TYR A 17 -0.49 1.69 -1.55
N ASN A 18 -0.08 0.54 -1.02
CA ASN A 18 0.95 0.47 0.02
C ASN A 18 2.37 0.70 -0.52
N HIS A 19 2.65 0.29 -1.76
CA HIS A 19 4.02 0.29 -2.30
C HIS A 19 4.28 1.32 -3.40
N HIS A 20 3.26 1.83 -4.08
CA HIS A 20 3.45 2.64 -5.29
C HIS A 20 2.73 4.00 -5.27
N ARG A 21 1.61 4.11 -4.55
CA ARG A 21 0.82 5.34 -4.56
C ARG A 21 1.56 6.46 -3.85
N ALA A 22 1.84 7.55 -4.55
CA ALA A 22 2.41 8.75 -3.95
C ALA A 22 1.41 9.45 -3.02
N HIS A 23 1.85 9.81 -1.81
CA HIS A 23 1.07 10.58 -0.85
C HIS A 23 1.71 11.93 -0.56
N SER A 24 1.01 13.02 -0.88
CA SER A 24 1.50 14.40 -0.69
C SER A 24 1.84 14.71 0.77
N ALA A 25 1.06 14.18 1.72
CA ALA A 25 1.29 14.35 3.16
C ALA A 25 2.63 13.75 3.66
N ILE A 26 3.25 12.87 2.88
CA ILE A 26 4.55 12.25 3.19
C ILE A 26 5.58 12.50 2.09
N GLY A 27 5.50 13.65 1.42
CA GLY A 27 6.49 14.08 0.43
C GLY A 27 6.43 13.30 -0.88
N GLY A 28 5.25 12.78 -1.25
CA GLY A 28 5.06 12.00 -2.47
C GLY A 28 5.53 10.56 -2.38
N GLN A 29 5.92 10.09 -1.18
CA GLN A 29 6.33 8.71 -0.97
C GLN A 29 5.13 7.77 -0.75
N PRO A 30 5.30 6.46 -1.00
CA PRO A 30 4.27 5.47 -0.68
C PRO A 30 4.21 5.18 0.84
N PRO A 31 3.06 4.71 1.36
CA PRO A 31 2.86 4.48 2.79
C PRO A 31 3.92 3.60 3.45
N ILE A 32 4.42 2.58 2.73
CA ILE A 32 5.43 1.66 3.26
C ILE A 32 6.73 2.35 3.70
N THR A 33 7.08 3.51 3.11
CA THR A 33 8.30 4.27 3.47
C THR A 33 8.28 4.84 4.88
N ARG A 34 7.12 4.83 5.54
CA ARG A 34 6.92 5.34 6.91
C ARG A 34 6.80 4.22 7.94
N LEU A 35 6.72 2.96 7.51
CA LEU A 35 6.60 1.82 8.40
C LEU A 35 8.00 1.40 8.87
N ASN A 36 8.28 1.58 10.16
CA ASN A 36 9.56 1.23 10.79
C ASN A 36 9.47 0.00 11.70
N ASN A 37 8.30 -0.62 11.75
CA ASN A 37 7.96 -1.73 12.65
C ASN A 37 7.42 -2.96 11.89
N LEU A 38 7.73 -3.06 10.59
CA LEU A 38 7.46 -4.28 9.85
C LEU A 38 8.46 -5.36 10.31
N PRO A 39 7.99 -6.55 10.71
CA PRO A 39 8.87 -7.65 11.02
C PRO A 39 9.48 -8.19 9.72
N GLU A 40 10.43 -7.48 9.13
CA GLU A 40 11.37 -8.00 8.12
C GLU A 40 12.54 -7.05 7.77
N HIS A 41 13.09 -6.29 8.72
CA HIS A 41 14.37 -5.61 8.50
C HIS A 41 15.30 -5.80 9.69
N HIS A 42 15.87 -7.01 9.81
CA HIS A 42 17.23 -7.15 10.33
C HIS A 42 18.18 -6.65 9.24
N ILE A 43 18.85 -5.53 9.50
CA ILE A 43 20.12 -5.18 8.85
C ILE A 43 21.19 -5.23 9.92
#